data_AF-A0A838QGV9-F1
#
_entry.id   AF-A0A838QGV9-F1
#
_cell.length_a   1.000
_cell.length_b   1.000
_cell.length_c   1.000
_cell.angle_alpha   90.00
_cell.angle_beta   90.00
_cell.angle_gamma   90.00
#
_symmetry.space_group_name_H-M   'P 1'
#
loop_
_entity.id
_entity.type
_entity.pdbx_description
1 polymer ?
#
loop_
_entity_poly.entity_id
_entity_poly.type
_entity_poly.pdbx_seq_one_letter_code
_entity_poly.pdbx_strand_id
1 'polypeptide(L)'
;IESFIGGRTPKPNLALHPFNDGEQYILGIFLTGAYQEILGDLHNLFGDTNAVHIRLSENGYEVAELVHGDTVTEVLAYVQFRAADLLATFRRKVNAARGITRQEANTFIAEYVAGLEGYTYLEGEAAR
;
A
#
# COMPACT_ATOMS: atom_id res chain seq x y z
N ILE A 1 17.89 -2.70 -2.73
CA ILE A 1 18.44 -3.88 -3.44
C ILE A 1 19.86 -3.54 -3.86
N GLU A 2 20.86 -4.28 -3.36
CA GLU A 2 22.28 -4.00 -3.62
C GLU A 2 22.86 -4.83 -4.77
N SER A 3 22.23 -5.97 -5.10
CA SER A 3 22.65 -6.85 -6.17
C SER A 3 21.46 -7.50 -6.87
N PHE A 4 21.65 -7.84 -8.13
CA PHE A 4 20.68 -8.50 -9.00
C PHE A 4 21.27 -9.80 -9.55
N ILE A 5 20.38 -10.72 -9.92
CA ILE A 5 20.76 -11.99 -10.54
C ILE A 5 21.51 -11.70 -11.85
N GLY A 6 22.70 -12.28 -11.98
CA GLY A 6 23.48 -12.32 -13.21
C GLY A 6 23.79 -13.77 -13.59
N GLY A 7 24.58 -13.97 -14.65
CA GLY A 7 24.95 -15.31 -15.11
C GLY A 7 25.74 -16.08 -14.04
N ARG A 8 27.06 -15.87 -13.98
CA ARG A 8 27.93 -16.52 -12.97
C ARG A 8 28.22 -15.62 -11.77
N THR A 9 28.07 -14.32 -11.93
CA THR A 9 28.33 -13.31 -10.90
C THR A 9 27.12 -12.38 -10.77
N PRO A 10 26.76 -11.98 -9.54
CA PRO A 10 25.75 -10.95 -9.32
C PRO A 10 26.13 -9.64 -10.02
N LYS A 11 25.11 -8.87 -10.41
CA LYS A 11 25.30 -7.55 -11.03
C LYS A 11 24.84 -6.44 -10.09
N PRO A 12 25.48 -5.26 -10.11
CA PRO A 12 25.04 -4.11 -9.31
C PRO A 12 23.84 -3.37 -9.93
N ASN A 13 23.40 -3.77 -11.12
CA ASN A 13 22.27 -3.16 -11.83
C ASN A 13 21.41 -4.23 -12.52
N LEU A 14 20.16 -3.85 -12.78
CA LEU A 14 19.17 -4.62 -13.52
C LEU A 14 18.94 -3.96 -14.87
N ALA A 15 19.09 -4.72 -15.95
CA ALA A 15 18.67 -4.25 -17.27
C ALA A 15 17.14 -4.29 -17.35
N LEU A 16 16.54 -3.16 -17.67
CA LEU A 16 15.09 -2.97 -17.78
C LEU A 16 14.76 -2.45 -19.18
N HIS A 17 13.51 -2.65 -19.60
CA HIS A 17 12.99 -1.98 -20.79
C HIS A 17 12.90 -0.46 -20.50
N PRO A 18 12.88 0.40 -21.53
CA PRO A 18 12.60 1.82 -21.35
C PRO A 18 11.29 2.01 -20.58
N PHE A 19 11.30 2.92 -19.62
CA PHE A 19 10.12 3.33 -18.88
C PHE A 19 9.43 4.46 -19.64
N ASN A 20 8.11 4.35 -19.82
CA ASN A 20 7.29 5.36 -20.48
C ASN A 20 6.26 5.90 -19.49
N ASP A 21 6.26 7.22 -19.31
CA ASP A 21 5.32 7.88 -18.40
C ASP A 21 3.86 7.56 -18.77
N GLY A 22 3.08 7.15 -17.78
CA GLY A 22 1.65 6.82 -17.94
C GLY A 22 1.37 5.36 -18.32
N GLU A 23 2.39 4.56 -18.63
CA GLU A 23 2.24 3.11 -18.84
C GLU A 23 2.49 2.33 -17.54
N GLN A 24 1.77 1.21 -17.35
CA GLN A 24 2.03 0.34 -16.20
C GLN A 24 3.35 -0.40 -16.39
N TYR A 25 4.24 -0.29 -15.41
CA TYR A 25 5.53 -1.00 -15.40
C TYR A 25 5.60 -1.94 -14.18
N ILE A 26 5.29 -3.22 -14.38
CA ILE A 26 5.18 -4.19 -13.30
C ILE A 26 6.53 -4.90 -13.10
N LEU A 27 7.01 -4.90 -11.86
CA LEU A 27 8.21 -5.63 -11.45
C LEU A 27 7.82 -6.84 -10.59
N GLY A 28 8.51 -7.96 -10.80
CA GLY A 28 8.36 -9.17 -10.02
C GLY A 28 9.61 -9.46 -9.21
N ILE A 29 9.44 -9.78 -7.93
CA ILE A 29 10.49 -10.32 -7.07
C ILE A 29 10.15 -11.79 -6.81
N PHE A 30 11.08 -12.68 -7.08
CA PHE A 30 10.87 -14.13 -7.01
C PHE A 30 11.69 -14.73 -5.87
N LEU A 31 11.33 -15.96 -5.48
CA LEU A 31 11.98 -16.72 -4.40
C LEU A 31 11.83 -16.07 -3.02
N THR A 32 10.71 -15.37 -2.79
CA THR A 32 10.37 -14.70 -1.52
C THR A 32 9.52 -15.55 -0.58
N GLY A 33 9.02 -16.71 -1.01
CA GLY A 33 8.06 -17.53 -0.24
C GLY A 33 8.63 -18.24 1.00
N ALA A 34 9.87 -17.96 1.40
CA ALA A 34 10.45 -18.45 2.64
C ALA A 34 10.94 -17.28 3.48
N TYR A 35 10.56 -17.26 4.76
CA TYR A 35 10.94 -16.27 5.78
C TYR A 35 10.42 -14.84 5.58
N GLN A 36 10.30 -14.34 4.34
CA GLN A 36 10.04 -12.91 4.09
C GLN A 36 8.66 -12.44 4.58
N GLU A 37 7.66 -13.31 4.54
CA GLU A 37 6.28 -12.97 4.95
C GLU A 37 6.16 -12.68 6.45
N ILE A 38 6.94 -13.36 7.31
CA ILE A 38 6.82 -13.23 8.78
C ILE A 38 7.88 -12.29 9.38
N LEU A 39 8.97 -12.04 8.66
CA LEU A 39 10.08 -11.21 9.16
C LEU A 39 9.95 -9.73 8.78
N GLY A 40 8.92 -9.35 8.02
CA GLY A 40 8.64 -7.96 7.69
C GLY A 40 8.42 -7.11 8.94
N ASP A 41 8.89 -5.87 8.91
CA ASP A 41 8.56 -4.85 9.91
C ASP A 41 7.65 -3.77 9.30
N LEU A 42 6.99 -2.99 10.15
CA LEU A 42 6.15 -1.86 9.75
C LEU A 42 6.99 -0.61 9.49
N HIS A 43 8.07 -0.73 8.72
CA HIS A 43 8.94 0.41 8.44
C HIS A 43 8.17 1.50 7.69
N ASN A 44 8.12 2.71 8.25
CA ASN A 44 7.27 3.82 7.80
C ASN A 44 5.76 3.51 7.78
N LEU A 45 5.29 2.56 8.60
CA LEU A 45 3.88 2.19 8.70
C LEU A 45 3.31 1.63 7.37
N PHE A 46 4.16 1.10 6.49
CA PHE A 46 3.70 0.21 5.43
C PHE A 46 3.39 -1.14 6.06
N GLY A 47 2.13 -1.56 5.96
CA GLY A 47 1.67 -2.84 6.47
C GLY A 47 1.79 -3.96 5.46
N ASP A 48 1.13 -5.07 5.75
CA ASP A 48 1.18 -6.25 4.91
C ASP A 48 0.64 -5.97 3.51
N THR A 49 1.21 -6.65 2.50
CA THR A 49 0.73 -6.54 1.12
C THR A 49 -0.48 -7.44 0.87
N ASN A 50 -1.32 -7.08 -0.10
CA ASN A 50 -2.32 -8.02 -0.63
C ASN A 50 -1.63 -9.33 -1.08
N ALA A 51 -2.17 -10.47 -0.66
CA ALA A 51 -1.72 -11.79 -1.07
C ALA A 51 -2.84 -12.54 -1.82
N VAL A 52 -2.48 -13.25 -2.88
CA VAL A 52 -3.43 -14.02 -3.69
C VAL A 52 -2.95 -15.46 -3.85
N HIS A 53 -3.86 -16.41 -3.63
CA HIS A 53 -3.62 -17.81 -3.94
C HIS A 53 -4.16 -18.11 -5.33
N ILE A 54 -3.27 -18.43 -6.25
CA ILE A 54 -3.61 -18.81 -7.63
C ILE A 54 -3.53 -20.33 -7.78
N ARG A 55 -4.61 -20.94 -8.28
CA ARG A 55 -4.63 -22.37 -8.65
C ARG A 55 -4.61 -22.52 -10.16
N LEU A 56 -3.72 -23.37 -10.66
CA LEU A 56 -3.64 -23.71 -12.08
C LEU A 56 -4.49 -24.95 -12.40
N SER A 57 -5.11 -24.95 -13.57
CA SER A 57 -5.89 -26.06 -14.13
C SER A 57 -5.58 -26.24 -15.63
N GLU A 58 -6.08 -27.30 -16.25
CA GLU A 58 -5.91 -27.53 -17.69
C GLU A 58 -6.49 -26.42 -18.56
N ASN A 59 -7.48 -25.67 -18.05
CA ASN A 59 -8.19 -24.62 -18.79
C ASN A 59 -7.72 -23.20 -18.45
N GLY A 60 -6.67 -23.05 -17.62
CA GLY A 60 -6.15 -21.74 -17.20
C GLY A 60 -5.87 -21.65 -15.71
N TYR A 61 -6.24 -20.53 -15.08
CA TYR A 61 -6.02 -20.28 -13.66
C TYR A 61 -7.27 -19.73 -12.98
N GLU A 62 -7.38 -19.94 -11.68
CA GLU A 62 -8.39 -19.31 -10.81
C GLU A 62 -7.72 -18.61 -9.63
N VAL A 63 -8.30 -17.49 -9.19
CA VAL A 63 -7.95 -16.85 -7.91
C VAL A 63 -8.75 -17.57 -6.83
N ALA A 64 -8.09 -18.46 -6.10
CA ALA A 64 -8.73 -19.29 -5.08
C ALA A 64 -9.00 -18.50 -3.80
N GLU A 65 -8.11 -17.58 -3.44
CA GLU A 65 -8.20 -16.79 -2.22
C GLU A 65 -7.52 -15.43 -2.41
N LEU A 66 -8.11 -14.41 -1.79
CA LEU A 66 -7.55 -13.06 -1.68
C LEU A 66 -7.47 -12.71 -0.21
N VAL A 67 -6.26 -12.43 0.27
CA VAL A 67 -6.00 -11.86 1.58
C VAL A 67 -5.68 -10.39 1.37
N HIS A 68 -6.50 -9.52 1.95
CA HIS A 68 -6.26 -8.08 1.91
C HIS A 68 -5.07 -7.72 2.79
N GLY A 69 -4.21 -6.86 2.27
CA GLY A 69 -3.16 -6.23 3.07
C GLY A 69 -3.71 -5.14 3.98
N ASP A 70 -2.85 -4.55 4.79
CA ASP A 70 -3.28 -3.66 5.85
C ASP A 70 -3.75 -2.29 5.34
N THR A 71 -4.74 -1.76 6.02
CA THR A 71 -5.18 -0.37 5.95
C THR A 71 -4.39 0.52 6.90
N VAL A 72 -4.43 1.84 6.66
CA VAL A 72 -3.82 2.82 7.57
C VAL A 72 -4.38 2.70 8.99
N THR A 73 -5.67 2.39 9.13
CA THR A 73 -6.31 2.17 10.44
C THR A 73 -5.72 0.97 11.18
N GLU A 74 -5.48 -0.14 10.50
CA GLU A 74 -4.90 -1.35 11.08
C GLU A 74 -3.47 -1.07 11.56
N VAL A 75 -2.64 -0.44 10.71
CA VAL A 75 -1.27 -0.09 11.08
C VAL A 75 -1.22 0.89 12.25
N LEU A 76 -2.09 1.90 12.27
CA LEU A 76 -2.18 2.84 13.39
C LEU A 76 -2.63 2.18 14.69
N ALA A 77 -3.45 1.12 14.62
CA ALA A 77 -3.85 0.37 15.81
C ALA A 77 -2.66 -0.35 16.47
N TYR A 78 -1.69 -0.86 15.69
CA TYR A 78 -0.47 -1.47 16.24
C TYR A 78 0.32 -0.50 17.11
N VAL A 79 0.43 0.75 16.70
CA VAL A 79 1.08 1.84 17.45
C VAL A 79 0.15 2.53 18.45
N GLN A 80 -0.95 1.87 18.83
CA GLN A 80 -1.90 2.29 19.88
C GLN A 80 -2.69 3.57 19.56
N PHE A 81 -2.83 3.91 18.28
CA PHE A 81 -3.76 4.95 17.85
C PHE A 81 -5.12 4.36 17.49
N ARG A 82 -6.19 5.07 17.87
CA ARG A 82 -7.56 4.68 17.56
C ARG A 82 -8.10 5.61 16.48
N ALA A 83 -8.45 5.05 15.32
CA ALA A 83 -8.98 5.83 14.19
C ALA A 83 -10.19 6.69 14.57
N ALA A 84 -11.08 6.21 15.45
CA ALA A 84 -12.21 6.97 15.95
C ALA A 84 -11.78 8.26 16.70
N ASP A 85 -10.72 8.19 17.51
CA ASP A 85 -10.22 9.31 18.29
C ASP A 85 -9.51 10.34 17.39
N LEU A 86 -8.79 9.85 16.37
CA LEU A 86 -8.18 10.67 15.31
C LEU A 86 -9.25 11.41 14.50
N LEU A 87 -10.26 10.70 14.01
CA LEU A 87 -11.36 11.28 13.25
C LEU A 87 -12.15 12.31 14.06
N ALA A 88 -12.46 12.01 15.33
CA ALA A 88 -13.14 12.96 16.20
C ALA A 88 -12.30 14.24 16.41
N THR A 89 -10.99 14.09 16.55
CA THR A 89 -10.06 15.22 16.67
C THR A 89 -9.98 16.03 15.39
N PHE A 90 -9.88 15.38 14.23
CA PHE A 90 -9.84 16.04 12.94
C PHE A 90 -11.14 16.81 12.65
N ARG A 91 -12.31 16.20 12.90
CA ARG A 91 -13.62 16.85 12.79
C ARG A 91 -13.72 18.13 13.62
N ARG A 92 -13.23 18.10 14.87
CA ARG A 92 -13.18 19.31 15.72
C ARG A 92 -12.31 20.41 15.10
N LYS A 93 -11.15 20.06 14.54
CA LYS A 93 -10.24 21.03 13.89
C LYS A 93 -10.88 21.64 12.64
N VAL A 94 -11.45 20.82 11.77
CA VAL A 94 -12.13 21.27 10.53
C VAL A 94 -13.31 22.19 10.87
N ASN A 95 -14.16 21.81 11.83
CA ASN A 95 -15.32 22.63 12.22
C ASN A 95 -14.94 23.97 12.89
N ALA A 96 -13.73 24.07 13.46
CA ALA A 96 -13.22 25.30 14.06
C ALA A 96 -12.48 26.21 13.06
N ALA A 97 -12.17 25.71 11.85
CA ALA A 97 -11.44 26.47 10.85
C ALA A 97 -12.27 27.64 10.32
N ARG A 98 -11.62 28.80 10.17
CA ARG A 98 -12.22 30.00 9.57
C ARG A 98 -11.80 30.07 8.10
N GLY A 99 -12.70 30.53 7.24
CA GLY A 99 -12.40 30.72 5.82
C GLY A 99 -12.61 29.49 4.94
N ILE A 100 -13.25 28.43 5.46
CA ILE A 100 -13.73 27.30 4.66
C ILE A 100 -15.26 27.23 4.71
N THR A 101 -15.86 26.78 3.62
CA THR A 101 -17.28 26.50 3.50
C THR A 101 -17.64 25.17 4.17
N ARG A 102 -18.94 24.96 4.43
CA ARG A 102 -19.43 23.66 4.93
C ARG A 102 -19.16 22.52 3.95
N GLN A 103 -19.18 22.81 2.65
CA GLN A 103 -18.92 21.82 1.62
C GLN A 103 -17.46 21.36 1.67
N GLU A 104 -16.50 22.31 1.71
CA GLU A 104 -15.08 22.00 1.86
C GLU A 104 -14.79 21.25 3.17
N ALA A 105 -15.43 21.65 4.27
CA ALA A 105 -15.31 20.95 5.54
C ALA A 105 -15.73 19.47 5.43
N ASN A 106 -16.86 19.19 4.77
CA ASN A 106 -17.32 17.83 4.53
C ASN A 106 -16.36 17.06 3.62
N THR A 107 -15.83 17.70 2.57
CA THR A 107 -14.82 17.11 1.69
C THR A 107 -13.57 16.70 2.45
N PHE A 108 -12.99 17.59 3.26
CA PHE A 108 -11.80 17.26 4.07
C PHE A 108 -12.05 16.08 5.02
N ILE A 109 -13.22 16.05 5.67
CA ILE A 109 -13.57 14.95 6.57
C ILE A 109 -13.70 13.64 5.78
N ALA A 110 -14.31 13.67 4.59
CA ALA A 110 -14.46 12.50 3.74
C ALA A 110 -13.10 11.98 3.24
N GLU A 111 -12.21 12.88 2.78
CA GLU A 111 -10.85 12.53 2.36
C GLU A 111 -10.04 11.94 3.52
N TYR A 112 -10.16 12.49 4.72
CA TYR A 112 -9.48 11.96 5.90
C TYR A 112 -9.98 10.56 6.28
N VAL A 113 -11.29 10.31 6.18
CA VAL A 113 -11.86 8.97 6.40
C VAL A 113 -11.36 7.99 5.33
N ALA A 114 -11.41 8.39 4.05
CA ALA A 114 -10.91 7.58 2.95
C ALA A 114 -9.42 7.24 3.11
N GLY A 115 -8.59 8.18 3.58
CA GLY A 115 -7.18 7.92 3.87
C GLY A 115 -6.96 6.96 5.04
N LEU A 116 -7.83 6.96 6.06
CA LEU A 116 -7.75 6.02 7.18
C LEU A 116 -8.19 4.60 6.80
N GLU A 117 -9.17 4.47 5.91
CA GLU A 117 -9.68 3.20 5.38
C GLU A 117 -8.86 2.70 4.18
N GLY A 118 -7.99 3.55 3.63
CA GLY A 118 -7.14 3.25 2.49
C GLY A 118 -6.03 2.26 2.81
N TYR A 119 -5.57 1.59 1.75
CA TYR A 119 -4.42 0.70 1.78
C TYR A 119 -3.14 1.49 2.13
N THR A 120 -2.19 0.86 2.82
CA THR A 120 -1.00 1.59 3.30
C THR A 120 -0.05 2.03 2.18
N TYR A 121 -0.16 1.43 1.00
CA TYR A 121 0.69 1.74 -0.15
C TYR A 121 0.14 2.90 -0.99
N LEU A 122 1.01 3.46 -1.83
CA LEU A 122 0.70 4.64 -2.64
C LEU A 122 -0.29 4.31 -3.77
N GLU A 123 -1.15 5.28 -4.08
CA GLU A 123 -2.11 5.23 -5.18
C GLU A 123 -1.98 6.46 -6.09
N GLY A 124 -2.50 6.36 -7.32
CA GLY A 124 -2.62 7.51 -8.23
C GLY A 124 -1.29 8.10 -8.68
N GLU A 125 -1.19 9.43 -8.75
CA GLU A 125 0.04 10.15 -9.14
C GLU A 125 1.21 9.90 -8.18
N ALA A 126 0.94 9.58 -6.91
CA ALA A 126 2.01 9.27 -5.95
C ALA A 126 2.70 7.93 -6.23
N ALA A 127 2.09 7.06 -7.04
CA ALA A 127 2.64 5.79 -7.50
C ALA A 127 3.20 5.82 -8.93
N ARG A 128 3.21 7.00 -9.58
CA ARG A 128 3.72 7.20 -10.95
C ARG A 128 5.13 7.77 -10.97
#